data_AF-A0A3B9ZL78-F1
#
_entry.id   AF-A0A3B9ZL78-F1
#
_cell.length_a   1.000
_cell.length_b   1.000
_cell.length_c   1.000
_cell.angle_alpha   90.00
_cell.angle_beta   90.00
_cell.angle_gamma   90.00
#
_symmetry.space_group_name_H-M   'P 1'
#
loop_
_entity.id
_entity.type
_entity.pdbx_description
1 polymer ?
#
loop_
_entity_poly.entity_id
_entity_poly.type
_entity_poly.pdbx_seq_one_letter_code
_entity_poly.pdbx_strand_id
1 'polypeptide(L)'
;MRINSFSRSFILMAFLALFSVSAMAGSRDYYQIQVFRLTGKAQEAKLDNYLKNAYLPAIHRAGIPKVGVFKPVESDTTSGKRVYVWMSFKSLDQFSKIQDVLLKDKDFQAKGIDFLGAPVDQKPFVRKESILLKAFPDAPNFFIPTYSTSPSERIYELRSYEGPTDNLFRQKAKMFNEGGEIKLFNSLGFNTVFNAEVISGSTMPNLMYMTSFSDMASHDAHWKTFGSHPDWKKLSSMDEYKNTVSKAVILLLHPTDYSDF
;
A
#
# COMPACT_ATOMS: atom_id res chain seq x y z
N MET A 1 -53.97 60.89 -11.80
CA MET A 1 -52.86 60.34 -12.63
C MET A 1 -52.16 59.27 -11.81
N ARG A 2 -52.28 58.00 -12.22
CA ARG A 2 -51.73 56.83 -11.52
C ARG A 2 -50.20 56.83 -11.60
N ILE A 3 -49.51 56.69 -10.47
CA ILE A 3 -48.09 56.28 -10.45
C ILE A 3 -47.96 55.15 -9.44
N ASN A 4 -47.40 54.05 -9.93
CA ASN A 4 -47.40 52.70 -9.36
C ASN A 4 -46.52 52.57 -8.10
N SER A 5 -47.06 51.88 -7.11
CA SER A 5 -46.31 51.25 -6.01
C SER A 5 -45.71 49.93 -6.50
N PHE A 6 -44.45 49.90 -6.92
CA PHE A 6 -43.71 48.64 -7.05
C PHE A 6 -42.22 48.92 -7.13
N SER A 7 -41.52 48.87 -5.99
CA SER A 7 -40.10 48.56 -5.88
C SER A 7 -39.67 48.81 -4.45
N ARG A 8 -39.33 47.73 -3.73
CA ARG A 8 -38.42 47.64 -2.56
C ARG A 8 -38.75 46.39 -1.75
N SER A 9 -38.69 45.22 -2.38
CA SER A 9 -38.68 43.91 -1.68
C SER A 9 -38.21 42.81 -2.62
N PHE A 10 -37.08 43.03 -3.31
CA PHE A 10 -36.48 42.01 -4.18
C PHE A 10 -34.95 42.02 -4.14
N ILE A 11 -34.36 42.46 -3.03
CA ILE A 11 -32.91 42.36 -2.79
C ILE A 11 -32.70 41.84 -1.37
N LEU A 12 -33.22 40.64 -1.07
CA LEU A 12 -32.83 39.91 0.13
C LEU A 12 -33.02 38.39 -0.02
N MET A 13 -32.79 37.85 -1.23
CA MET A 13 -32.95 36.41 -1.47
C MET A 13 -32.04 35.90 -2.60
N ALA A 14 -30.79 36.38 -2.62
CA ALA A 14 -29.77 35.91 -3.58
C ALA A 14 -28.41 35.60 -2.93
N PHE A 15 -28.38 35.37 -1.61
CA PHE A 15 -27.15 35.10 -0.85
C PHE A 15 -27.21 33.80 -0.01
N LEU A 16 -28.08 32.85 -0.38
CA LEU A 16 -28.18 31.54 0.28
C LEU A 16 -28.28 30.40 -0.73
N ALA A 17 -27.23 30.20 -1.53
CA ALA A 17 -27.00 28.91 -2.20
C ALA A 17 -25.57 28.83 -2.79
N LEU A 18 -24.55 29.28 -2.06
CA LEU A 18 -23.23 28.66 -2.23
C LEU A 18 -23.26 27.35 -1.45
N PHE A 19 -23.98 26.36 -1.97
CA PHE A 19 -23.72 24.98 -1.62
C PHE A 19 -22.29 24.74 -2.07
N SER A 20 -21.36 24.79 -1.12
CA SER A 20 -20.06 24.18 -1.27
C SER A 20 -20.32 22.73 -1.65
N VAL A 21 -20.25 22.44 -2.94
CA VAL A 21 -19.98 21.09 -3.43
C VAL A 21 -18.53 20.84 -3.05
N SER A 22 -18.31 20.62 -1.76
CA SER A 22 -17.16 19.87 -1.31
C SER A 22 -17.37 18.51 -1.96
N ALA A 23 -16.70 18.27 -3.08
CA ALA A 23 -16.56 16.93 -3.61
C ALA A 23 -16.14 16.08 -2.41
N MET A 24 -17.02 15.18 -1.97
CA MET A 24 -16.65 14.20 -0.96
C MET A 24 -15.59 13.35 -1.63
N ALA A 25 -14.33 13.78 -1.52
CA ALA A 25 -13.20 12.93 -1.79
C ALA A 25 -13.43 11.70 -0.92
N GLY A 26 -13.73 10.57 -1.56
CA GLY A 26 -14.02 9.33 -0.87
C GLY A 26 -12.93 9.05 0.16
N SER A 27 -13.31 8.49 1.31
CA SER A 27 -12.35 8.10 2.33
C SER A 27 -11.29 7.21 1.69
N ARG A 28 -10.02 7.61 1.79
CA ARG A 28 -8.87 6.86 1.27
C ARG A 28 -8.34 5.96 2.38
N ASP A 29 -8.00 4.73 2.02
CA ASP A 29 -7.39 3.81 2.96
C ASP A 29 -5.98 4.27 3.36
N TYR A 30 -5.58 3.87 4.56
CA TYR A 30 -4.21 3.91 5.03
C TYR A 30 -3.64 2.50 5.00
N TYR A 31 -2.35 2.38 4.74
CA TYR A 31 -1.68 1.08 4.72
C TYR A 31 -0.47 1.09 5.65
N GLN A 32 -0.17 -0.06 6.23
CA GLN A 32 1.12 -0.30 6.89
C GLN A 32 1.85 -1.41 6.16
N ILE A 33 3.14 -1.19 5.90
CA ILE A 33 4.08 -2.26 5.59
C ILE A 33 5.02 -2.40 6.78
N GLN A 34 4.96 -3.55 7.44
CA GLN A 34 5.97 -3.93 8.43
C GLN A 34 7.07 -4.73 7.73
N VAL A 35 8.33 -4.38 7.98
CA VAL A 35 9.48 -5.10 7.43
C VAL A 35 10.28 -5.71 8.56
N PHE A 36 10.35 -7.03 8.61
CA PHE A 36 11.20 -7.77 9.53
C PHE A 36 12.52 -8.11 8.83
N ARG A 37 13.65 -7.78 9.49
CA ARG A 37 15.00 -8.17 9.07
C ARG A 37 15.47 -9.33 9.93
N LEU A 38 16.01 -10.36 9.29
CA LEU A 38 16.39 -11.63 9.91
C LEU A 38 17.84 -11.98 9.58
N THR A 39 18.45 -12.84 10.38
CA THR A 39 19.80 -13.38 10.12
C THR A 39 19.79 -14.69 9.33
N GLY A 40 18.65 -15.39 9.26
CA GLY A 40 18.49 -16.61 8.49
C GLY A 40 17.25 -17.44 8.85
N LYS A 41 17.24 -18.69 8.37
CA LYS A 41 16.07 -19.58 8.37
C LYS A 41 15.47 -19.89 9.74
N ALA A 42 16.29 -19.96 10.80
CA ALA A 42 15.78 -20.21 12.15
C ALA A 42 14.90 -19.06 12.67
N GLN A 43 15.32 -17.81 12.45
CA GLN A 43 14.51 -16.63 12.78
C GLN A 43 13.28 -16.53 11.87
N GLU A 44 13.42 -16.89 10.59
CA GLU A 44 12.30 -16.92 9.64
C GLU A 44 11.20 -17.89 10.11
N ALA A 45 11.56 -19.13 10.46
CA ALA A 45 10.60 -20.12 10.94
C ALA A 45 9.90 -19.67 12.25
N LYS A 46 10.65 -19.04 13.16
CA LYS A 46 10.08 -18.50 14.41
C LYS A 46 9.11 -17.34 14.14
N LEU A 47 9.45 -16.45 13.20
CA LEU A 47 8.57 -15.38 12.76
C LEU A 47 7.34 -15.93 12.04
N ASP A 48 7.48 -16.91 11.16
CA ASP A 48 6.35 -17.54 10.46
C ASP A 48 5.36 -18.16 11.43
N ASN A 49 5.85 -18.92 12.41
CA ASN A 49 5.01 -19.51 13.44
C ASN A 49 4.21 -18.44 14.21
N TYR A 50 4.89 -17.37 14.62
CA TYR A 50 4.25 -16.24 15.30
C TYR A 50 3.22 -15.54 14.40
N LEU A 51 3.57 -15.24 13.15
CA LEU A 51 2.68 -14.54 12.23
C LEU A 51 1.43 -15.38 11.95
N LYS A 52 1.60 -16.65 11.60
CA LYS A 52 0.53 -17.60 11.28
C LYS A 52 -0.39 -17.88 12.46
N ASN A 53 0.17 -18.19 13.63
CA ASN A 53 -0.60 -18.77 14.74
C ASN A 53 -1.05 -17.74 15.78
N ALA A 54 -0.39 -16.59 15.88
CA ALA A 54 -0.72 -15.55 16.86
C ALA A 54 -1.16 -14.24 16.19
N TYR A 55 -0.31 -13.66 15.34
CA TYR A 55 -0.50 -12.29 14.85
C TYR A 55 -1.68 -12.16 13.88
N LEU A 56 -1.73 -12.96 12.80
CA LEU A 56 -2.82 -12.87 11.81
C LEU A 56 -4.20 -13.09 12.45
N PRO A 57 -4.42 -14.17 13.23
CA PRO A 57 -5.69 -14.36 13.92
C PRO A 57 -6.09 -13.19 14.84
N ALA A 58 -5.12 -12.56 15.50
CA ALA A 58 -5.37 -11.41 16.37
C ALA A 58 -5.71 -10.15 15.59
N ILE A 59 -5.01 -9.90 14.48
CA ILE A 59 -5.31 -8.79 13.56
C ILE A 59 -6.70 -8.95 12.92
N HIS A 60 -7.09 -10.18 12.56
CA HIS A 60 -8.43 -10.50 12.08
C HIS A 60 -9.49 -10.19 13.15
N ARG A 61 -9.28 -10.62 14.40
CA ARG A 61 -10.17 -10.28 15.54
C ARG A 61 -10.23 -8.77 15.82
N ALA A 62 -9.14 -8.05 15.54
CA ALA A 62 -9.07 -6.59 15.65
C ALA A 62 -9.77 -5.85 14.48
N GLY A 63 -10.45 -6.57 13.58
CA GLY A 63 -11.26 -5.99 12.51
C GLY A 63 -10.50 -5.68 11.22
N ILE A 64 -9.31 -6.24 11.03
CA ILE A 64 -8.54 -6.15 9.77
C ILE A 64 -8.52 -7.55 9.16
N PRO A 65 -9.49 -7.91 8.30
CA PRO A 65 -9.69 -9.30 7.85
C PRO A 65 -8.71 -9.77 6.78
N LYS A 66 -7.87 -8.87 6.26
CA LYS A 66 -6.98 -9.13 5.11
C LYS A 66 -5.59 -8.61 5.40
N VAL A 67 -4.65 -9.54 5.51
CA VAL A 67 -3.24 -9.30 5.85
C VAL A 67 -2.38 -10.06 4.84
N GLY A 68 -1.53 -9.31 4.15
CA GLY A 68 -0.56 -9.90 3.23
C GLY A 68 0.73 -10.22 3.96
N VAL A 69 1.26 -11.44 3.80
CA VAL A 69 2.59 -11.80 4.31
C VAL A 69 3.42 -12.30 3.14
N PHE A 70 4.50 -11.58 2.85
CA PHE A 70 5.28 -11.76 1.63
C PHE A 70 6.76 -11.95 1.94
N LYS A 71 7.42 -12.75 1.13
CA LYS A 71 8.85 -13.07 1.23
C LYS A 71 9.54 -12.87 -0.11
N PRO A 72 10.79 -12.37 -0.16
CA PRO A 72 11.52 -12.27 -1.40
C PRO A 72 11.64 -13.62 -2.11
N VAL A 73 11.50 -13.58 -3.44
CA VAL A 73 11.79 -14.73 -4.31
C VAL A 73 13.21 -15.25 -4.08
N GLU A 74 13.47 -16.50 -4.40
CA GLU A 74 14.73 -17.20 -4.10
C GLU A 74 15.95 -16.56 -4.75
N SER A 75 15.77 -15.90 -5.90
CA SER A 75 16.83 -15.19 -6.62
C SER A 75 17.24 -13.87 -5.96
N ASP A 76 16.44 -13.33 -5.04
CA ASP A 76 16.74 -12.09 -4.33
C ASP A 76 17.75 -12.33 -3.19
N THR A 77 18.78 -11.48 -3.10
CA THR A 77 19.83 -11.56 -2.06
C THR A 77 19.33 -11.47 -0.61
N THR A 78 18.11 -10.97 -0.43
CA THR A 78 17.40 -10.83 0.85
C THR A 78 16.43 -11.98 1.13
N SER A 79 16.34 -12.97 0.25
CA SER A 79 15.59 -14.19 0.49
C SER A 79 16.03 -14.87 1.79
N GLY A 80 15.06 -15.24 2.61
CA GLY A 80 15.26 -15.75 3.98
C GLY A 80 15.84 -14.76 5.00
N LYS A 81 16.01 -13.48 4.62
CA LYS A 81 16.49 -12.39 5.49
C LYS A 81 15.45 -11.29 5.67
N ARG A 82 14.33 -11.33 4.94
CA ARG A 82 13.24 -10.36 5.04
C ARG A 82 11.87 -11.01 4.96
N VAL A 83 10.93 -10.47 5.75
CA VAL A 83 9.49 -10.76 5.66
C VAL A 83 8.75 -9.43 5.69
N TYR A 84 7.80 -9.26 4.78
CA TYR A 84 6.97 -8.07 4.63
C TYR A 84 5.54 -8.41 5.06
N VAL A 85 4.96 -7.62 5.96
CA VAL A 85 3.57 -7.76 6.39
C VAL A 85 2.82 -6.51 5.98
N TRP A 86 1.80 -6.66 5.14
CA TRP A 86 0.96 -5.57 4.65
C TRP A 86 -0.42 -5.62 5.31
N MET A 87 -0.93 -4.47 5.73
CA MET A 87 -2.27 -4.32 6.33
C MET A 87 -2.93 -3.01 5.88
N SER A 88 -4.25 -3.00 5.81
CA SER A 88 -5.06 -1.80 5.57
C SER A 88 -5.79 -1.31 6.82
N PHE A 89 -5.98 0.00 6.89
CA PHE A 89 -6.67 0.72 7.96
C PHE A 89 -7.61 1.74 7.34
N LYS A 90 -8.80 1.89 7.93
CA LYS A 90 -9.78 2.91 7.50
C LYS A 90 -9.49 4.29 8.07
N SER A 91 -8.64 4.39 9.10
CA SER A 91 -8.23 5.66 9.71
C SER A 91 -6.89 5.56 10.41
N LEU A 92 -6.25 6.71 10.65
CA LEU A 92 -5.05 6.80 11.48
C LEU A 92 -5.32 6.43 12.95
N ASP A 93 -6.55 6.63 13.43
CA ASP A 93 -6.96 6.25 14.79
C ASP A 93 -6.98 4.71 14.96
N GLN A 94 -7.47 3.98 13.95
CA GLN A 94 -7.41 2.52 13.94
C GLN A 94 -5.95 2.04 13.95
N PHE A 95 -5.10 2.68 13.14
CA PHE A 95 -3.65 2.40 13.12
C PHE A 95 -3.00 2.67 14.48
N SER A 96 -3.27 3.82 15.13
CA SER A 96 -2.64 4.16 16.41
C SER A 96 -3.07 3.22 17.55
N LYS A 97 -4.28 2.67 17.49
CA LYS A 97 -4.84 1.81 18.55
C LYS A 97 -4.53 0.32 18.36
N ILE A 98 -4.05 -0.11 17.20
CA ILE A 98 -3.92 -1.54 16.89
C ILE A 98 -3.00 -2.28 17.88
N GLN A 99 -1.92 -1.64 18.33
CA GLN A 99 -1.02 -2.26 19.30
C GLN A 99 -1.68 -2.43 20.68
N ASP A 100 -2.43 -1.44 21.14
CA ASP A 100 -3.17 -1.54 22.42
C ASP A 100 -4.22 -2.65 22.38
N VAL A 101 -4.87 -2.84 21.23
CA VAL A 101 -5.83 -3.93 21.01
C VAL A 101 -5.11 -5.28 21.10
N LEU A 102 -3.98 -5.45 20.40
CA LEU A 102 -3.19 -6.68 20.45
C LEU A 102 -2.64 -6.96 21.86
N LEU A 103 -2.18 -5.96 22.59
CA LEU A 103 -1.67 -6.13 23.96
C LEU A 103 -2.74 -6.68 24.92
N LYS A 104 -4.02 -6.37 24.68
CA LYS A 104 -5.15 -6.86 25.49
C LYS A 104 -5.69 -8.21 25.01
N ASP A 105 -5.30 -8.68 23.83
CA ASP A 105 -5.75 -9.95 23.28
C ASP A 105 -5.01 -11.12 23.93
N LYS A 106 -5.72 -11.86 24.81
CA LYS A 106 -5.15 -12.97 25.58
C LYS A 106 -4.62 -14.10 24.70
N ASP A 107 -5.32 -14.41 23.60
CA ASP A 107 -4.93 -15.46 22.66
C ASP A 107 -3.65 -15.09 21.93
N PHE A 108 -3.51 -13.83 21.53
CA PHE A 108 -2.29 -13.30 20.92
C PHE A 108 -1.11 -13.39 21.87
N GLN A 109 -1.28 -12.96 23.13
CA GLN A 109 -0.23 -13.05 24.14
C GLN A 109 0.19 -14.50 24.40
N ALA A 110 -0.77 -15.41 24.55
CA ALA A 110 -0.50 -16.81 24.83
C ALA A 110 0.15 -17.54 23.64
N LYS A 111 -0.41 -17.41 22.43
CA LYS A 111 0.09 -18.09 21.22
C LYS A 111 1.38 -17.45 20.69
N GLY A 112 1.62 -16.18 21.00
CA GLY A 112 2.79 -15.43 20.57
C GLY A 112 3.95 -15.43 21.55
N ILE A 113 3.82 -16.08 22.72
CA ILE A 113 4.75 -15.91 23.84
C ILE A 113 6.21 -16.20 23.47
N ASP A 114 6.46 -17.22 22.66
CA ASP A 114 7.83 -17.61 22.25
C ASP A 114 8.52 -16.52 21.41
N PHE A 115 7.74 -15.70 20.72
CA PHE A 115 8.23 -14.59 19.90
C PHE A 115 8.24 -13.28 20.69
N LEU A 116 7.13 -12.94 21.36
CA LEU A 116 6.96 -11.69 22.10
C LEU A 116 7.84 -11.62 23.35
N GLY A 117 7.97 -12.75 24.05
CA GLY A 117 8.76 -12.92 25.28
C GLY A 117 10.12 -13.59 25.04
N ALA A 118 10.60 -13.64 23.80
CA ALA A 118 11.87 -14.28 23.46
C ALA A 118 13.03 -13.70 24.29
N PRO A 119 13.92 -14.53 24.87
CA PRO A 119 15.08 -14.03 25.59
C PRO A 119 16.08 -13.36 24.65
N VAL A 120 16.95 -12.52 25.22
CA VAL A 120 17.88 -11.64 24.46
C VAL A 120 18.88 -12.42 23.60
N ASP A 121 19.20 -13.65 23.95
CA ASP A 121 20.07 -14.56 23.20
C ASP A 121 19.34 -15.33 22.09
N GLN A 122 18.00 -15.33 22.08
CA GLN A 122 17.15 -15.99 21.09
C GLN A 122 16.23 -14.99 20.37
N LYS A 123 16.76 -13.79 20.06
CA LYS A 123 16.02 -12.74 19.36
C LYS A 123 15.35 -13.30 18.11
N PRO A 124 14.04 -13.05 17.92
CA PRO A 124 13.32 -13.60 16.78
C PRO A 124 13.53 -12.80 15.48
N PHE A 125 14.08 -11.59 15.57
CA PHE A 125 14.44 -10.75 14.43
C PHE A 125 15.57 -9.78 14.81
N VAL A 126 16.22 -9.20 13.81
CA VAL A 126 17.24 -8.14 13.96
C VAL A 126 16.59 -6.77 14.12
N ARG A 127 15.62 -6.47 13.26
CA ARG A 127 14.88 -5.19 13.28
C ARG A 127 13.47 -5.38 12.73
N LYS A 128 12.52 -4.62 13.27
CA LYS A 128 11.19 -4.39 12.71
C LYS A 128 11.08 -2.91 12.31
N GLU A 129 10.63 -2.65 11.10
CA GLU A 129 10.28 -1.32 10.58
C GLU A 129 8.77 -1.24 10.33
N SER A 130 8.21 -0.02 10.41
CA SER A 130 6.81 0.26 10.06
C SER A 130 6.78 1.45 9.10
N ILE A 131 6.32 1.20 7.89
CA ILE A 131 6.11 2.23 6.86
C ILE A 131 4.61 2.50 6.80
N LEU A 132 4.22 3.76 7.01
CA LEU A 132 2.82 4.19 6.94
C LEU A 132 2.57 4.91 5.61
N LEU A 133 1.51 4.48 4.93
CA LEU A 133 1.15 4.97 3.61
C LEU A 133 -0.30 5.45 3.58
N LYS A 134 -0.59 6.36 2.65
CA LYS A 134 -1.95 6.82 2.34
C LYS A 134 -2.26 6.53 0.89
N ALA A 135 -3.38 5.86 0.63
CA ALA A 135 -3.79 5.49 -0.71
C ALA A 135 -3.89 6.72 -1.63
N PHE A 136 -3.61 6.53 -2.90
CA PHE A 136 -3.75 7.57 -3.91
C PHE A 136 -5.23 7.86 -4.23
N PRO A 137 -5.59 9.10 -4.62
CA PRO A 137 -6.97 9.45 -4.93
C PRO A 137 -7.56 8.63 -6.09
N ASP A 138 -6.77 8.29 -7.10
CA ASP A 138 -7.24 7.47 -8.24
C ASP A 138 -7.17 5.95 -7.96
N ALA A 139 -6.69 5.56 -6.78
CA ALA A 139 -6.71 4.18 -6.27
C ALA A 139 -6.96 4.18 -4.74
N PRO A 140 -8.15 4.61 -4.29
CA PRO A 140 -8.39 4.95 -2.88
C PRO A 140 -8.52 3.74 -1.95
N ASN A 141 -8.70 2.54 -2.51
CA ASN A 141 -8.84 1.28 -1.79
C ASN A 141 -7.88 0.23 -2.35
N PHE A 142 -7.60 -0.80 -1.56
CA PHE A 142 -6.80 -1.93 -2.01
C PHE A 142 -7.63 -2.90 -2.87
N PHE A 143 -6.93 -3.75 -3.62
CA PHE A 143 -7.49 -4.85 -4.40
C PHE A 143 -6.85 -6.17 -3.96
N ILE A 144 -7.64 -7.25 -3.90
CA ILE A 144 -7.11 -8.60 -3.62
C ILE A 144 -7.21 -9.40 -4.92
N PRO A 145 -6.07 -9.79 -5.50
CA PRO A 145 -6.06 -10.62 -6.70
C PRO A 145 -6.51 -12.05 -6.37
N THR A 146 -7.01 -12.76 -7.37
CA THR A 146 -7.29 -14.20 -7.27
C THR A 146 -6.59 -14.91 -8.41
N TYR A 147 -5.79 -15.93 -8.07
CA TYR A 147 -5.08 -16.75 -9.04
C TYR A 147 -5.36 -18.23 -8.79
N SER A 148 -5.37 -19.02 -9.86
CA SER A 148 -5.44 -20.48 -9.80
C SER A 148 -4.09 -21.13 -9.48
N THR A 149 -2.98 -20.40 -9.64
CA THR A 149 -1.63 -20.87 -9.31
C THR A 149 -1.41 -20.91 -7.80
N SER A 150 -0.47 -21.74 -7.37
CA SER A 150 -0.10 -21.86 -5.96
C SER A 150 0.58 -20.58 -5.44
N PRO A 151 0.53 -20.30 -4.12
CA PRO A 151 1.22 -19.15 -3.53
C PRO A 151 2.70 -19.04 -3.92
N SER A 152 3.42 -20.16 -4.02
CA SER A 152 4.84 -20.21 -4.41
C SER A 152 5.11 -19.88 -5.88
N GLU A 153 4.09 -19.87 -6.74
CA GLU A 153 4.26 -19.46 -8.14
C GLU A 153 3.94 -17.97 -8.33
N ARG A 154 3.00 -17.43 -7.55
CA ARG A 154 2.52 -16.05 -7.67
C ARG A 154 3.64 -15.05 -7.42
N ILE A 155 3.67 -14.01 -8.24
CA ILE A 155 4.64 -12.91 -8.10
C ILE A 155 3.91 -11.65 -7.63
N TYR A 156 4.33 -11.12 -6.49
CA TYR A 156 3.95 -9.80 -6.01
C TYR A 156 5.16 -8.89 -6.12
N GLU A 157 5.02 -7.81 -6.85
CA GLU A 157 6.10 -6.87 -7.09
C GLU A 157 5.85 -5.58 -6.32
N LEU A 158 6.61 -5.40 -5.23
CA LEU A 158 6.57 -4.20 -4.41
C LEU A 158 7.62 -3.22 -4.93
N ARG A 159 7.17 -2.03 -5.32
CA ARG A 159 8.04 -0.95 -5.79
C ARG A 159 8.00 0.24 -4.85
N SER A 160 9.16 0.87 -4.63
CA SER A 160 9.31 2.16 -3.95
C SER A 160 10.04 3.12 -4.87
N TYR A 161 9.40 4.23 -5.23
CA TYR A 161 9.99 5.29 -6.05
C TYR A 161 10.26 6.51 -5.18
N GLU A 162 11.54 6.73 -4.91
CA GLU A 162 12.05 7.87 -4.15
C GLU A 162 12.17 9.10 -5.07
N GLY A 163 11.68 10.24 -4.62
CA GLY A 163 11.79 11.51 -5.33
C GLY A 163 13.08 12.25 -4.93
N PRO A 164 13.71 12.99 -5.86
CA PRO A 164 14.90 13.81 -5.54
C PRO A 164 14.58 15.03 -4.67
N THR A 165 13.35 15.55 -4.74
CA THR A 165 12.83 16.67 -3.94
C THR A 165 11.34 16.47 -3.70
N ASP A 166 10.75 17.16 -2.72
CA ASP A 166 9.30 17.11 -2.48
C ASP A 166 8.49 17.48 -3.72
N ASN A 167 8.87 18.53 -4.44
CA ASN A 167 8.14 18.97 -5.65
C ASN A 167 8.21 17.93 -6.78
N LEU A 168 9.39 17.36 -7.03
CA LEU A 168 9.55 16.33 -8.07
C LEU A 168 8.83 15.03 -7.69
N PHE A 169 8.79 14.70 -6.40
CA PHE A 169 7.94 13.63 -5.89
C PHE A 169 6.45 13.90 -6.17
N ARG A 170 5.94 15.11 -5.89
CA ARG A 170 4.55 15.47 -6.21
C ARG A 170 4.25 15.35 -7.70
N GLN A 171 5.20 15.70 -8.56
CA GLN A 171 5.07 15.48 -10.01
C GLN A 171 4.98 13.99 -10.37
N LYS A 172 5.75 13.11 -9.72
CA LYS A 172 5.60 11.66 -9.94
C LYS A 172 4.24 11.14 -9.42
N ALA A 173 3.79 11.62 -8.27
CA ALA A 173 2.47 11.26 -7.74
C ALA A 173 1.34 11.74 -8.67
N LYS A 174 1.49 12.92 -9.28
CA LYS A 174 0.59 13.44 -10.32
C LYS A 174 0.57 12.54 -11.55
N MET A 175 1.72 12.08 -12.03
CA MET A 175 1.83 11.12 -13.14
C MET A 175 1.01 9.85 -12.88
N PHE A 176 1.10 9.32 -11.65
CA PHE A 176 0.36 8.13 -11.24
C PHE A 176 -1.15 8.35 -11.28
N ASN A 177 -1.62 9.47 -10.73
CA ASN A 177 -3.02 9.83 -10.64
C ASN A 177 -3.49 10.49 -11.95
N GLU A 178 -3.44 11.82 -11.99
CA GLU A 178 -3.94 12.67 -13.07
C GLU A 178 -3.32 12.32 -14.44
N GLY A 179 -2.04 11.93 -14.46
CA GLY A 179 -1.33 11.52 -15.67
C GLY A 179 -1.82 10.18 -16.26
N GLY A 180 -2.54 9.37 -15.48
CA GLY A 180 -3.21 8.17 -15.96
C GLY A 180 -2.39 6.87 -15.88
N GLU A 181 -1.25 6.83 -15.18
CA GLU A 181 -0.47 5.59 -15.00
C GLU A 181 -1.30 4.50 -14.30
N ILE A 182 -2.06 4.85 -13.25
CA ILE A 182 -2.97 3.92 -12.55
C ILE A 182 -4.05 3.39 -13.51
N LYS A 183 -4.63 4.27 -14.35
CA LYS A 183 -5.65 3.87 -15.33
C LYS A 183 -5.07 2.87 -16.34
N LEU A 184 -3.83 3.09 -16.77
CA LEU A 184 -3.13 2.19 -17.67
C LEU A 184 -2.81 0.83 -17.01
N PHE A 185 -2.37 0.80 -15.75
CA PHE A 185 -2.21 -0.45 -15.02
C PHE A 185 -3.51 -1.24 -14.93
N ASN A 186 -4.62 -0.56 -14.64
CA ASN A 186 -5.94 -1.19 -14.56
C ASN A 186 -6.37 -1.74 -15.93
N SER A 187 -6.20 -0.98 -17.02
CA SER A 187 -6.57 -1.45 -18.37
C SER A 187 -5.72 -2.62 -18.85
N LEU A 188 -4.49 -2.73 -18.37
CA LEU A 188 -3.56 -3.81 -18.71
C LEU A 188 -3.61 -4.99 -17.74
N GLY A 189 -4.49 -4.99 -16.73
CA GLY A 189 -4.68 -6.14 -15.85
C GLY A 189 -3.51 -6.39 -14.89
N PHE A 190 -2.79 -5.35 -14.46
CA PHE A 190 -1.67 -5.48 -13.49
C PHE A 190 -2.09 -5.95 -12.09
N ASN A 191 -3.39 -6.07 -11.83
CA ASN A 191 -3.96 -6.51 -10.54
C ASN A 191 -3.36 -5.75 -9.35
N THR A 192 -3.22 -4.43 -9.48
CA THR A 192 -2.48 -3.62 -8.50
C THR A 192 -3.16 -3.67 -7.13
N VAL A 193 -2.49 -4.26 -6.14
CA VAL A 193 -2.99 -4.43 -4.77
C VAL A 193 -3.20 -3.07 -4.11
N PHE A 194 -2.27 -2.13 -4.28
CA PHE A 194 -2.42 -0.75 -3.83
C PHE A 194 -1.49 0.19 -4.60
N ASN A 195 -1.85 1.48 -4.63
CA ASN A 195 -0.95 2.59 -4.97
C ASN A 195 -1.07 3.66 -3.87
N ALA A 196 0.05 4.12 -3.31
CA ALA A 196 0.03 5.00 -2.15
C ALA A 196 1.26 5.90 -2.04
N GLU A 197 1.09 7.07 -1.42
CA GLU A 197 2.22 7.87 -0.93
C GLU A 197 2.67 7.38 0.45
N VAL A 198 3.98 7.38 0.69
CA VAL A 198 4.51 7.17 2.04
C VAL A 198 4.35 8.47 2.82
N ILE A 199 3.69 8.40 3.97
CA ILE A 199 3.51 9.55 4.86
C ILE A 199 4.41 9.48 6.11
N SER A 200 4.99 8.30 6.38
CA SER A 200 6.06 8.12 7.36
C SER A 200 6.89 6.88 7.00
N GLY A 201 8.18 7.06 6.75
CA GLY A 201 9.13 6.00 6.37
C GLY A 201 10.56 6.52 6.26
N SER A 202 11.53 5.60 6.12
CA SER A 202 12.96 5.93 6.19
C SER A 202 13.59 6.44 4.88
N THR A 203 12.85 6.44 3.77
CA THR A 203 13.32 6.77 2.42
C THR A 203 12.47 7.86 1.74
N MET A 204 11.83 8.71 2.53
CA MET A 204 10.95 9.77 2.02
C MET A 204 11.74 10.91 1.35
N PRO A 205 11.15 11.63 0.39
CA PRO A 205 9.78 11.48 -0.12
C PRO A 205 9.69 10.32 -1.13
N ASN A 206 8.68 9.47 -1.01
CA ASN A 206 8.49 8.35 -1.92
C ASN A 206 7.03 7.90 -2.02
N LEU A 207 6.71 7.22 -3.12
CA LEU A 207 5.48 6.43 -3.26
C LEU A 207 5.84 4.96 -3.25
N MET A 208 4.86 4.12 -2.89
CA MET A 208 4.95 2.69 -3.05
C MET A 208 3.68 2.14 -3.69
N TYR A 209 3.84 1.09 -4.47
CA TYR A 209 2.75 0.33 -5.06
C TYR A 209 3.12 -1.14 -5.18
N MET A 210 2.11 -2.00 -5.25
CA MET A 210 2.33 -3.43 -5.38
C MET A 210 1.45 -4.00 -6.50
N THR A 211 2.07 -4.57 -7.52
CA THR A 211 1.39 -5.30 -8.60
C THR A 211 1.48 -6.80 -8.35
N SER A 212 0.58 -7.57 -8.95
CA SER A 212 0.58 -9.02 -8.77
C SER A 212 0.30 -9.77 -10.05
N PHE A 213 0.87 -10.97 -10.16
CA PHE A 213 0.82 -11.82 -11.33
C PHE A 213 0.70 -13.29 -10.91
N SER A 214 0.11 -14.12 -11.79
CA SER A 214 -0.05 -15.56 -11.56
C SER A 214 1.29 -16.27 -11.41
N ASP A 215 2.31 -15.77 -12.10
CA ASP A 215 3.66 -16.33 -12.21
C ASP A 215 4.62 -15.32 -12.87
N MET A 216 5.90 -15.68 -12.96
CA MET A 216 6.94 -14.82 -13.55
C MET A 216 6.76 -14.61 -15.07
N ALA A 217 6.22 -15.58 -15.80
CA ALA A 217 6.00 -15.43 -17.23
C ALA A 217 4.89 -14.41 -17.51
N SER A 218 3.82 -14.44 -16.71
CA SER A 218 2.76 -13.43 -16.68
C SER A 218 3.31 -12.06 -16.31
N HIS A 219 4.11 -11.96 -15.25
CA HIS A 219 4.81 -10.72 -14.86
C HIS A 219 5.58 -10.12 -16.05
N ASP A 220 6.45 -10.90 -16.70
CA ASP A 220 7.31 -10.42 -17.79
C ASP A 220 6.49 -9.98 -19.01
N ALA A 221 5.42 -10.71 -19.33
CA ALA A 221 4.51 -10.37 -20.42
C ALA A 221 3.77 -9.04 -20.17
N HIS A 222 3.32 -8.78 -18.93
CA HIS A 222 2.65 -7.52 -18.57
C HIS A 222 3.61 -6.34 -18.67
N TRP A 223 4.83 -6.45 -18.15
CA TRP A 223 5.82 -5.37 -18.23
C TRP A 223 6.30 -5.09 -19.65
N LYS A 224 6.46 -6.13 -20.49
CA LYS A 224 6.74 -5.96 -21.93
C LYS A 224 5.62 -5.20 -22.62
N THR A 225 4.37 -5.55 -22.34
CA THR A 225 3.19 -4.86 -22.88
C THR A 225 3.16 -3.41 -22.42
N PHE A 226 3.32 -3.15 -21.11
CA PHE A 226 3.35 -1.79 -20.55
C PHE A 226 4.46 -0.93 -21.16
N GLY A 227 5.70 -1.42 -21.19
CA GLY A 227 6.85 -0.67 -21.72
C GLY A 227 6.72 -0.31 -23.20
N SER A 228 5.98 -1.11 -23.97
CA SER A 228 5.72 -0.85 -25.39
C SER A 228 4.43 -0.06 -25.67
N HIS A 229 3.56 0.09 -24.67
CA HIS A 229 2.25 0.73 -24.82
C HIS A 229 2.37 2.20 -25.26
N PRO A 230 1.60 2.66 -26.27
CA PRO A 230 1.65 4.05 -26.75
C PRO A 230 1.39 5.08 -25.66
N ASP A 231 0.39 4.84 -24.79
CA ASP A 231 0.07 5.77 -23.70
C ASP A 231 1.20 5.88 -22.69
N TRP A 232 1.89 4.79 -22.38
CA TRP A 232 3.06 4.83 -21.50
C TRP A 232 4.21 5.61 -22.15
N LYS A 233 4.52 5.34 -23.42
CA LYS A 233 5.58 6.07 -24.15
C LYS A 233 5.29 7.56 -24.23
N LYS A 234 4.03 7.94 -24.45
CA LYS A 234 3.60 9.34 -24.42
C LYS A 234 3.75 9.93 -23.02
N LEU A 235 3.21 9.26 -22.00
CA LEU A 235 3.23 9.76 -20.62
C LEU A 235 4.66 9.92 -20.08
N SER A 236 5.51 8.92 -20.26
CA SER A 236 6.90 8.91 -19.76
C SER A 236 7.84 9.87 -20.51
N SER A 237 7.46 10.34 -21.70
CA SER A 237 8.26 11.31 -22.47
C SER A 237 7.90 12.77 -22.19
N MET A 238 6.80 13.04 -21.49
CA MET A 238 6.37 14.39 -21.12
C MET A 238 7.41 15.06 -20.21
N ASP A 239 7.76 16.31 -20.54
CA ASP A 239 8.78 17.07 -19.81
C ASP A 239 8.48 17.23 -18.32
N GLU A 240 7.21 17.37 -17.95
CA GLU A 240 6.79 17.56 -16.55
C GLU A 240 7.07 16.34 -15.64
N TYR A 241 7.30 15.16 -16.21
CA TYR A 241 7.55 13.91 -15.48
C TYR A 241 9.00 13.42 -15.56
N LYS A 242 9.87 14.13 -16.29
CA LYS A 242 11.30 13.81 -16.37
C LYS A 242 11.99 13.98 -15.02
N ASN A 243 12.91 13.08 -14.70
CA ASN A 243 13.76 13.12 -13.49
C ASN A 243 12.97 13.18 -12.17
N THR A 244 11.73 12.68 -12.15
CA THR A 244 10.87 12.69 -10.96
C THR A 244 11.15 11.54 -9.99
N VAL A 245 12.02 10.59 -10.37
CA VAL A 245 12.46 9.46 -9.55
C VAL A 245 13.99 9.48 -9.45
N SER A 246 14.52 9.59 -8.24
CA SER A 246 15.96 9.52 -7.95
C SER A 246 16.43 8.08 -7.74
N LYS A 247 15.55 7.23 -7.22
CA LYS A 247 15.82 5.81 -6.99
C LYS A 247 14.55 4.99 -7.08
N ALA A 248 14.63 3.89 -7.84
CA ALA A 248 13.60 2.87 -7.91
C ALA A 248 14.09 1.61 -7.19
N VAL A 249 13.40 1.21 -6.14
CA VAL A 249 13.58 -0.10 -5.50
C VAL A 249 12.46 -1.01 -5.99
N ILE A 250 12.82 -2.18 -6.51
CA ILE A 250 11.91 -3.18 -7.03
C ILE A 250 12.17 -4.49 -6.28
N LEU A 251 11.13 -5.09 -5.71
CA LEU A 251 11.20 -6.33 -4.96
C LEU A 251 10.17 -7.31 -5.52
N LEU A 252 10.63 -8.48 -5.93
CA LEU A 252 9.75 -9.60 -6.28
C LEU A 252 9.56 -10.48 -5.05
N LEU A 253 8.31 -10.79 -4.75
CA LEU A 253 7.91 -11.49 -3.54
C LEU A 253 6.92 -12.62 -3.85
N HIS A 254 6.96 -13.68 -3.06
CA HIS A 254 5.91 -14.69 -2.95
C HIS A 254 5.06 -14.42 -1.70
N PRO A 255 3.72 -14.58 -1.75
CA PRO A 255 2.91 -14.68 -0.55
C PRO A 255 3.22 -15.99 0.18
N THR A 256 3.14 -15.99 1.51
CA THR A 256 3.18 -17.24 2.29
C THR A 256 1.89 -18.03 2.13
N ASP A 257 1.93 -19.32 2.46
CA ASP A 257 0.74 -20.21 2.47
C ASP A 257 -0.36 -19.74 3.44
N TYR A 258 0.02 -18.97 4.47
CA TYR A 258 -0.89 -18.43 5.48
C TYR A 258 -1.27 -16.96 5.23
N SER A 259 -0.82 -16.36 4.13
CA SER A 259 -1.22 -15.01 3.72
C SER A 259 -2.68 -15.00 3.24
N ASP A 260 -3.40 -13.90 3.45
CA ASP A 260 -4.77 -13.73 2.90
C ASP A 260 -4.78 -13.37 1.38
N PHE A 261 -3.63 -13.52 0.69
CA PHE A 261 -3.31 -13.06 -0.67
C PHE A 261 -2.71 -14.19 -1.52
#